data_AF-A0A7X9FH07-F1
#
_entry.id   AF-A0A7X9FH07-F1
#
_cell.length_a   1.000
_cell.length_b   1.000
_cell.length_c   1.000
_cell.angle_alpha   90.00
_cell.angle_beta   90.00
_cell.angle_gamma   90.00
#
_symmetry.space_group_name_H-M   'P 1'
#
loop_
_entity.id
_entity.type
_entity.pdbx_description
1 polymer ?
#
loop_
_entity_poly.entity_id
_entity_poly.type
_entity_poly.pdbx_seq_one_letter_code
_entity_poly.pdbx_strand_id
1 'polypeptide(L)'
;MKAVLIGLAAICLLALPASGERHKYSDRHCVTIDSHSSVDGMNLNIHDGELIFTPTDEDIDEEVRITEKHELFINDHRVKLDAEQQKLVDEYYEQMMALIDSAKKIGLEGAKVGVDGAALGVKAVASVFKLLSPDYDTEDLEREMEKEAAKIEAKAAKLEVEAEEIEDQADELEDLHDDLCDEVPELDKLDWFR
;
A
#
# COMPACT_ATOMS: atom_id res chain seq x y z
N MET A 1 -17.25 0.56 22.28
CA MET A 1 -15.99 -0.16 22.59
C MET A 1 -15.94 -1.45 21.79
N LYS A 2 -15.39 -1.39 20.57
CA LYS A 2 -14.86 -2.54 19.83
C LYS A 2 -13.65 -2.02 19.06
N ALA A 3 -12.55 -2.77 19.19
CA ALA A 3 -11.22 -2.41 18.74
C ALA A 3 -11.12 -2.58 17.23
N VAL A 4 -10.62 -1.55 16.54
CA VAL A 4 -10.09 -1.66 15.18
C VAL A 4 -8.69 -2.25 15.32
N LEU A 5 -8.56 -3.49 14.87
CA LEU A 5 -7.32 -4.26 14.89
C LEU A 5 -6.56 -3.89 13.62
N ILE A 6 -5.61 -2.97 13.75
CA ILE A 6 -4.65 -2.65 12.68
C ILE A 6 -3.81 -3.91 12.45
N GLY A 7 -4.10 -4.60 11.34
CA GLY A 7 -3.31 -5.72 10.83
C GLY A 7 -2.00 -5.23 10.22
N LEU A 8 -1.12 -4.68 11.07
CA LEU A 8 0.26 -4.37 10.68
C LEU A 8 1.00 -5.71 10.53
N ALA A 9 1.34 -6.05 9.28
CA ALA A 9 2.00 -7.29 8.92
C ALA A 9 3.26 -7.49 9.79
N ALA A 10 3.16 -8.44 10.71
CA ALA A 10 4.27 -8.88 11.53
C ALA A 10 5.31 -9.57 10.63
N ILE A 11 6.42 -8.88 10.37
CA ILE A 11 7.65 -9.53 9.92
C ILE A 11 8.21 -10.30 11.13
N CYS A 12 7.66 -11.49 11.36
CA CYS A 12 8.22 -12.45 12.31
C CYS A 12 9.48 -13.07 11.70
N LEU A 13 10.62 -12.50 12.08
CA LEU A 13 11.92 -13.15 11.97
C LEU A 13 11.98 -14.32 12.98
N LEU A 14 11.50 -15.50 12.59
CA LEU A 14 11.77 -16.74 13.32
C LEU A 14 12.73 -17.62 12.52
N ALA A 15 14.01 -17.44 12.82
CA ALA A 15 15.04 -18.42 12.52
C ALA A 15 14.89 -19.62 13.46
N LEU A 16 14.56 -20.79 12.93
CA LEU A 16 14.97 -22.08 13.49
C LEU A 16 15.42 -23.02 12.37
N PRO A 17 16.52 -23.77 12.54
CA PRO A 17 17.11 -24.59 11.49
C PRO A 17 16.56 -26.02 11.54
N ALA A 18 16.18 -26.57 10.38
CA ALA A 18 16.18 -28.02 10.19
C ALA A 18 16.22 -28.39 8.70
N SER A 19 17.37 -28.96 8.32
CA SER A 19 17.61 -29.91 7.22
C SER A 19 16.89 -29.72 5.88
N GLY A 20 17.67 -29.21 4.93
CA GLY A 20 18.13 -30.01 3.79
C GLY A 20 17.14 -30.27 2.66
N GLU A 21 17.25 -29.49 1.58
CA GLU A 21 17.59 -30.03 0.27
C GLU A 21 18.13 -28.92 -0.65
N ARG A 22 19.04 -29.32 -1.53
CA ARG A 22 19.79 -28.44 -2.44
C ARG A 22 18.86 -27.87 -3.51
N HIS A 23 18.84 -26.56 -3.71
CA HIS A 23 18.61 -25.99 -5.03
C HIS A 23 19.49 -24.76 -5.26
N LYS A 24 20.06 -24.69 -6.47
CA LYS A 24 21.10 -23.75 -6.89
C LYS A 24 20.55 -22.32 -7.08
N TYR A 25 21.42 -21.38 -6.74
CA TYR A 25 21.39 -19.93 -6.90
C TYR A 25 21.01 -19.44 -8.31
N SER A 26 20.15 -18.41 -8.41
CA SER A 26 20.34 -17.20 -9.22
C SER A 26 19.08 -16.32 -9.21
N ASP A 27 19.26 -15.10 -8.72
CA ASP A 27 18.68 -13.83 -9.21
C ASP A 27 17.17 -13.74 -9.49
N ARG A 28 16.46 -13.16 -8.51
CA ARG A 28 15.91 -11.78 -8.54
C ARG A 28 14.79 -11.77 -7.52
N HIS A 29 14.95 -10.99 -6.46
CA HIS A 29 13.78 -10.48 -5.76
C HIS A 29 13.13 -9.45 -6.70
N CYS A 30 12.35 -9.92 -7.66
CA CYS A 30 11.28 -9.10 -8.20
C CYS A 30 10.28 -8.97 -7.06
N VAL A 31 10.24 -7.80 -6.43
CA VAL A 31 9.04 -7.38 -5.73
C VAL A 31 8.04 -7.10 -6.84
N THR A 32 7.29 -8.15 -7.24
CA THR A 32 6.09 -7.96 -8.03
C THR A 32 5.09 -7.34 -7.07
N ILE A 33 4.83 -6.05 -7.21
CA ILE A 33 3.70 -5.40 -6.54
C ILE A 33 2.49 -5.69 -7.44
N ASP A 34 1.96 -6.91 -7.35
CA ASP A 34 0.58 -7.15 -7.76
C ASP A 34 -0.27 -6.43 -6.71
N SER A 35 -0.86 -5.30 -7.08
CA SER A 35 -1.62 -4.45 -6.16
C SER A 35 -2.99 -5.07 -5.90
N HIS A 36 -3.02 -6.20 -5.19
CA HIS A 36 -4.23 -6.79 -4.66
C HIS A 36 -4.43 -6.21 -3.26
N SER A 37 -5.31 -5.20 -3.14
CA SER A 37 -5.73 -4.67 -1.85
C SER A 37 -7.13 -5.20 -1.53
N SER A 38 -7.24 -5.95 -0.44
CA SER A 38 -8.53 -6.34 0.12
C SER A 38 -9.00 -5.25 1.09
N VAL A 39 -10.12 -4.59 0.80
CA VAL A 39 -10.77 -3.59 1.66
C VAL A 39 -12.16 -4.12 1.98
N ASP A 40 -12.49 -4.30 3.25
CA ASP A 40 -13.79 -4.78 3.77
C ASP A 40 -14.55 -5.80 2.89
N GLY A 41 -13.93 -6.95 2.62
CA GLY A 41 -14.60 -8.01 1.84
C GLY A 41 -14.60 -7.80 0.32
N MET A 42 -13.94 -6.75 -0.17
CA MET A 42 -13.75 -6.39 -1.58
C MET A 42 -12.28 -6.46 -1.99
N ASN A 43 -12.00 -6.93 -3.20
CA ASN A 43 -10.72 -6.82 -3.88
C ASN A 43 -10.78 -5.70 -4.92
N LEU A 44 -9.78 -4.83 -4.94
CA LEU A 44 -9.57 -3.86 -5.99
C LEU A 44 -8.43 -4.32 -6.91
N ASN A 45 -8.69 -4.31 -8.22
CA ASN A 45 -7.72 -4.53 -9.28
C ASN A 45 -7.75 -3.34 -10.25
N ILE A 46 -6.59 -3.04 -10.84
CA ILE A 46 -6.46 -1.97 -11.82
C ILE A 46 -5.85 -2.57 -13.08
N HIS A 47 -6.58 -2.47 -14.19
CA HIS A 47 -6.12 -2.99 -15.48
C HIS A 47 -6.40 -1.98 -16.58
N ASP A 48 -5.37 -1.56 -17.31
CA ASP A 48 -5.47 -0.58 -18.39
C ASP A 48 -6.27 0.69 -18.01
N GLY A 49 -6.04 1.18 -16.79
CA GLY A 49 -6.70 2.36 -16.23
C GLY A 49 -8.13 2.13 -15.75
N GLU A 50 -8.67 0.92 -15.83
CA GLU A 50 -9.99 0.59 -15.29
C GLU A 50 -9.88 0.14 -13.84
N LEU A 51 -10.78 0.66 -12.98
CA LEU A 51 -10.98 0.17 -11.62
C LEU A 51 -11.91 -1.03 -11.68
N ILE A 52 -11.47 -2.17 -11.14
CA ILE A 52 -12.21 -3.42 -11.14
C ILE A 52 -12.33 -3.90 -9.70
N PHE A 53 -13.55 -3.95 -9.20
CA PHE A 53 -13.88 -4.41 -7.87
C PHE A 53 -14.58 -5.76 -7.93
N THR A 54 -14.14 -6.68 -7.09
CA THR A 54 -14.74 -8.01 -6.96
C THR A 54 -14.87 -8.37 -5.49
N PRO A 55 -15.83 -9.23 -5.09
CA PRO A 55 -15.84 -9.80 -3.75
C PRO A 55 -14.53 -10.52 -3.42
N THR A 56 -14.20 -10.59 -2.14
CA THR A 56 -13.16 -11.47 -1.60
C THR A 56 -13.60 -12.92 -1.50
N ASP A 57 -14.92 -13.16 -1.43
CA ASP A 57 -15.50 -14.49 -1.50
C ASP A 57 -15.48 -14.98 -2.96
N GLU A 58 -14.59 -15.94 -3.24
CA GLU A 58 -14.40 -16.54 -4.57
C GLU A 58 -15.65 -17.28 -5.08
N ASP A 59 -16.63 -17.58 -4.22
CA ASP A 59 -17.89 -18.20 -4.62
C ASP A 59 -18.90 -17.18 -5.22
N ILE A 60 -18.61 -15.87 -5.12
CA ILE A 60 -19.43 -14.79 -5.69
C ILE A 60 -18.80 -14.28 -6.99
N ASP A 61 -19.43 -14.62 -8.11
CA ASP A 61 -19.03 -14.18 -9.45
C ASP A 61 -19.73 -12.86 -9.80
N GLU A 62 -19.35 -11.79 -9.10
CA GLU A 62 -19.81 -10.43 -9.35
C GLU A 62 -18.63 -9.46 -9.51
N GLU A 63 -18.78 -8.49 -10.42
CA GLU A 63 -17.76 -7.49 -10.74
C GLU A 63 -18.42 -6.11 -10.90
N VAL A 64 -17.82 -5.10 -10.27
CA VAL A 64 -18.08 -3.68 -10.55
C VAL A 64 -16.86 -3.10 -11.23
N ARG A 65 -17.07 -2.41 -12.36
CA ARG A 65 -15.98 -1.85 -13.17
C ARG A 65 -16.24 -0.41 -13.55
N ILE A 66 -15.27 0.47 -13.31
CA ILE A 66 -15.28 1.87 -13.71
C ILE A 66 -14.13 2.11 -14.69
N THR A 67 -14.46 2.52 -15.90
CA THR A 67 -13.47 2.72 -16.98
C THR A 67 -12.80 4.09 -16.91
N GLU A 68 -11.70 4.31 -17.65
CA GLU A 68 -11.06 5.63 -17.82
C GLU A 68 -11.99 6.71 -18.39
N LYS A 69 -13.12 6.32 -18.99
CA LYS A 69 -14.15 7.24 -19.49
C LYS A 69 -15.26 7.47 -18.48
N HIS A 70 -15.07 7.00 -17.26
CA HIS A 70 -15.99 7.08 -16.14
C HIS A 70 -17.34 6.41 -16.45
N GLU A 71 -17.29 5.35 -17.25
CA GLU A 71 -18.44 4.49 -17.50
C GLU A 71 -18.47 3.38 -16.46
N LEU A 72 -19.60 3.23 -15.76
CA LEU A 72 -19.85 2.19 -14.76
C LEU A 72 -20.46 0.93 -15.41
N PHE A 73 -19.91 -0.23 -15.06
CA PHE A 73 -20.38 -1.55 -15.45
C PHE A 73 -20.58 -2.44 -14.23
N ILE A 74 -21.60 -3.28 -14.27
CA ILE A 74 -21.81 -4.37 -13.31
C ILE A 74 -21.99 -5.65 -14.12
N ASN A 75 -21.11 -6.64 -13.91
CA ASN A 75 -21.11 -7.91 -14.66
C ASN A 75 -21.19 -7.68 -16.19
N ASP A 76 -20.30 -6.84 -16.74
CA ASP A 76 -20.26 -6.40 -18.15
C ASP A 76 -21.48 -5.62 -18.67
N HIS A 77 -22.48 -5.35 -17.83
CA HIS A 77 -23.62 -4.53 -18.18
C HIS A 77 -23.38 -3.07 -17.80
N ARG A 78 -23.37 -2.19 -18.82
CA ARG A 78 -23.26 -0.74 -18.60
C ARG A 78 -24.46 -0.24 -17.80
N VAL A 79 -24.20 0.41 -16.68
CA VAL A 79 -25.22 1.10 -15.87
C VAL A 79 -25.57 2.42 -16.54
N LYS A 80 -26.85 2.74 -16.61
CA LYS A 80 -27.30 4.01 -17.19
C LYS A 80 -27.40 5.05 -16.09
N LEU A 81 -26.41 5.94 -16.06
CA LEU A 81 -26.32 7.02 -15.08
C LEU A 81 -27.07 8.27 -15.56
N ASP A 82 -27.67 9.00 -14.63
CA ASP A 82 -28.06 10.38 -14.84
C ASP A 82 -26.89 11.35 -14.59
N ALA A 83 -27.16 12.66 -14.61
CA ALA A 83 -26.12 13.67 -14.48
C ALA A 83 -25.51 13.75 -13.07
N GLU A 84 -26.29 13.47 -12.03
CA GLU A 84 -25.81 13.53 -10.64
C GLU A 84 -25.00 12.26 -10.33
N GLN A 85 -25.51 11.10 -10.74
CA GLN A 85 -24.80 9.83 -10.63
C GLN A 85 -23.49 9.81 -11.44
N GLN A 86 -23.49 10.35 -12.66
CA GLN A 86 -22.28 10.45 -13.48
C GLN A 86 -21.22 11.31 -12.79
N LYS A 87 -21.63 12.40 -12.13
CA LYS A 87 -20.71 13.26 -11.37
C LYS A 87 -20.06 12.49 -10.22
N LEU A 88 -20.81 11.67 -9.50
CA LEU A 88 -20.27 10.83 -8.42
C LEU A 88 -19.27 9.81 -8.95
N VAL A 89 -19.58 9.12 -10.06
CA VAL A 89 -18.64 8.18 -10.69
C VAL A 89 -17.37 8.89 -11.17
N ASP A 90 -17.50 10.09 -11.74
CA ASP A 90 -16.35 10.91 -12.16
C ASP A 90 -15.46 11.25 -10.95
N GLU A 91 -16.05 11.76 -9.87
CA GLU A 91 -15.33 12.16 -8.67
C GLU A 91 -14.68 10.95 -7.98
N TYR A 92 -15.40 9.82 -7.91
CA TYR A 92 -14.93 8.59 -7.28
C TYR A 92 -13.74 8.00 -8.03
N TYR A 93 -13.82 7.93 -9.36
CA TYR A 93 -12.73 7.44 -10.19
C TYR A 93 -11.46 8.27 -10.02
N GLU A 94 -11.58 9.60 -10.11
CA GLU A 94 -10.44 10.51 -10.00
C GLU A 94 -9.79 10.46 -8.62
N GLN A 95 -10.60 10.44 -7.54
CA GLN A 95 -10.09 10.37 -6.18
C GLN A 95 -9.43 9.02 -5.88
N MET A 96 -10.05 7.90 -6.29
CA MET A 96 -9.47 6.56 -6.14
C MET A 96 -8.12 6.46 -6.86
N MET A 97 -8.04 6.92 -8.12
CA MET A 97 -6.79 6.91 -8.89
C MET A 97 -5.70 7.78 -8.24
N ALA A 98 -6.07 8.96 -7.74
CA ALA A 98 -5.16 9.84 -7.01
C ALA A 98 -4.64 9.17 -5.71
N LEU A 99 -5.53 8.53 -4.94
CA LEU A 99 -5.19 7.80 -3.71
C LEU A 99 -4.22 6.66 -4.01
N ILE A 100 -4.49 5.87 -5.06
CA ILE A 100 -3.62 4.77 -5.52
C ILE A 100 -2.22 5.29 -5.86
N ASP A 101 -2.12 6.38 -6.62
CA ASP A 101 -0.83 6.93 -7.04
C ASP A 101 -0.03 7.49 -5.85
N SER A 102 -0.71 8.16 -4.92
CA SER A 102 -0.12 8.59 -3.64
C SER A 102 0.39 7.38 -2.84
N ALA A 103 -0.41 6.32 -2.69
CA ALA A 103 -0.04 5.12 -1.95
C ALA A 103 1.16 4.40 -2.58
N LYS A 104 1.20 4.28 -3.92
CA LYS A 104 2.35 3.72 -4.65
C LYS A 104 3.62 4.52 -4.41
N LYS A 105 3.53 5.86 -4.45
CA LYS A 105 4.65 6.76 -4.20
C LYS A 105 5.20 6.56 -2.79
N ILE A 106 4.33 6.60 -1.77
CA ILE A 106 4.73 6.40 -0.37
C ILE A 106 5.30 5.00 -0.17
N GLY A 107 4.66 3.96 -0.72
CA GLY A 107 5.16 2.59 -0.63
C GLY A 107 6.58 2.44 -1.19
N LEU A 108 6.86 3.06 -2.34
CA LEU A 108 8.21 3.06 -2.93
C LEU A 108 9.22 3.85 -2.08
N GLU A 109 8.84 5.00 -1.53
CA GLU A 109 9.72 5.80 -0.69
C GLU A 109 9.98 5.15 0.68
N GLY A 110 8.95 4.56 1.29
CA GLY A 110 9.05 3.77 2.52
C GLY A 110 9.96 2.56 2.36
N ALA A 111 9.86 1.85 1.23
CA ALA A 111 10.78 0.76 0.90
C ALA A 111 12.25 1.25 0.82
N LYS A 112 12.50 2.42 0.22
CA LYS A 112 13.85 3.01 0.17
C LYS A 112 14.37 3.36 1.57
N VAL A 113 13.53 3.95 2.43
CA VAL A 113 13.88 4.24 3.83
C VAL A 113 14.22 2.96 4.59
N GLY A 114 13.44 1.89 4.39
CA GLY A 114 13.72 0.58 4.97
C GLY A 114 15.06 0.00 4.52
N VAL A 115 15.40 0.11 3.23
CA VAL A 115 16.71 -0.30 2.70
C VAL A 115 17.84 0.54 3.29
N ASP A 116 17.68 1.86 3.39
CA ASP A 116 18.67 2.75 4.02
C ASP A 116 18.91 2.34 5.50
N GLY A 117 17.84 2.02 6.24
CA GLY A 117 17.92 1.54 7.61
C GLY A 117 18.66 0.22 7.76
N ALA A 118 18.35 -0.75 6.89
CA ALA A 118 19.06 -2.04 6.85
C ALA A 118 20.54 -1.85 6.49
N ALA A 119 20.85 -0.99 5.53
CA ALA A 119 22.22 -0.66 5.13
C ALA A 119 23.00 -0.01 6.27
N LEU A 120 22.37 0.88 7.05
CA LEU A 120 22.96 1.46 8.25
C LEU A 120 23.29 0.38 9.29
N GLY A 121 22.38 -0.57 9.52
CA GLY A 121 22.63 -1.71 10.42
C GLY A 121 23.84 -2.56 9.99
N VAL A 122 23.93 -2.90 8.70
CA VAL A 122 25.09 -3.62 8.14
C VAL A 122 26.37 -2.80 8.29
N LYS A 123 26.30 -1.48 8.02
CA LYS A 123 27.43 -0.57 8.18
C LYS A 123 27.90 -0.49 9.62
N ALA A 124 26.99 -0.46 10.60
CA ALA A 124 27.33 -0.43 12.02
C ALA A 124 28.14 -1.68 12.41
N VAL A 125 27.69 -2.87 12.02
CA VAL A 125 28.41 -4.14 12.25
C VAL A 125 29.78 -4.14 11.59
N ALA A 126 29.87 -3.71 10.33
CA ALA A 126 31.15 -3.66 9.61
C ALA A 126 32.11 -2.62 10.21
N SER A 127 31.59 -1.52 10.74
CA SER A 127 32.41 -0.43 11.28
C SER A 127 33.02 -0.74 12.63
N VAL A 128 32.58 -1.81 13.33
CA VAL A 128 33.26 -2.34 14.53
C VAL A 128 34.72 -2.67 14.24
N PHE A 129 35.07 -3.14 13.03
CA PHE A 129 36.46 -3.41 12.66
C PHE A 129 37.33 -2.15 12.60
N LYS A 130 36.74 -0.96 12.41
CA LYS A 130 37.49 0.30 12.43
C LYS A 130 38.04 0.63 13.82
N LEU A 131 37.42 0.13 14.89
CA LEU A 131 37.88 0.30 16.29
C LEU A 131 39.24 -0.37 16.56
N LEU A 132 39.74 -1.19 15.63
CA LEU A 132 41.10 -1.73 15.69
C LEU A 132 42.16 -0.72 15.23
N SER A 133 41.74 0.39 14.63
CA SER A 133 42.62 1.49 14.24
C SER A 133 42.94 2.37 15.46
N PRO A 134 44.20 2.76 15.69
CA PRO A 134 44.57 3.62 16.82
C PRO A 134 43.99 5.04 16.73
N ASP A 135 43.56 5.47 15.55
CA ASP A 135 43.01 6.82 15.28
C ASP A 135 41.48 6.82 15.18
N TYR A 136 40.79 5.76 15.63
CA TYR A 136 39.34 5.65 15.53
C TYR A 136 38.77 4.98 16.78
N ASP A 137 37.87 5.68 17.47
CA ASP A 137 37.26 5.19 18.70
C ASP A 137 35.74 5.05 18.59
N THR A 138 35.13 4.72 19.72
CA THR A 138 33.68 4.53 19.83
C THR A 138 32.91 5.83 19.64
N GLU A 139 33.45 6.98 20.03
CA GLU A 139 32.78 8.27 19.87
C GLU A 139 32.70 8.66 18.38
N ASP A 140 33.75 8.36 17.61
CA ASP A 140 33.75 8.57 16.16
C ASP A 140 32.71 7.68 15.47
N LEU A 141 32.61 6.42 15.90
CA LEU A 141 31.62 5.47 15.39
C LEU A 141 30.19 5.92 15.71
N GLU A 142 29.92 6.26 16.97
CA GLU A 142 28.61 6.74 17.43
C GLU A 142 28.18 7.97 16.64
N ARG A 143 29.07 8.96 16.50
CA ARG A 143 28.80 10.19 15.75
C ARG A 143 28.49 9.93 14.27
N GLU A 144 29.20 8.99 13.65
CA GLU A 144 28.88 8.56 12.28
C GLU A 144 27.51 7.91 12.18
N MET A 145 27.17 7.01 13.11
CA MET A 145 25.90 6.28 13.10
C MET A 145 24.72 7.21 13.38
N GLU A 146 24.82 8.07 14.38
CA GLU A 146 23.79 9.07 14.72
C GLU A 146 23.52 10.00 13.55
N LYS A 147 24.57 10.47 12.87
CA LYS A 147 24.40 11.37 11.72
C LYS A 147 23.66 10.71 10.56
N GLU A 148 23.93 9.43 10.28
CA GLU A 148 23.21 8.71 9.23
C GLU A 148 21.79 8.34 9.68
N ALA A 149 21.60 7.93 10.94
CA ALA A 149 20.29 7.65 11.53
C ALA A 149 19.37 8.88 11.44
N ALA A 150 19.86 10.06 11.83
CA ALA A 150 19.09 11.30 11.77
C ALA A 150 18.58 11.63 10.35
N LYS A 151 19.33 11.27 9.30
CA LYS A 151 18.85 11.46 7.91
C LYS A 151 17.74 10.49 7.56
N ILE A 152 17.82 9.25 8.02
CA ILE A 152 16.80 8.22 7.78
C ILE A 152 15.52 8.59 8.53
N GLU A 153 15.64 9.00 9.80
CA GLU A 153 14.53 9.50 10.62
C GLU A 153 13.86 10.71 9.97
N ALA A 154 14.63 11.68 9.46
CA ALA A 154 14.05 12.84 8.76
C ALA A 154 13.26 12.46 7.50
N LYS A 155 13.72 11.43 6.75
CA LYS A 155 12.95 10.91 5.61
C LYS A 155 11.70 10.17 6.08
N ALA A 156 11.79 9.37 7.14
CA ALA A 156 10.66 8.64 7.71
C ALA A 156 9.58 9.61 8.21
N ALA A 157 9.95 10.66 8.94
CA ALA A 157 9.03 11.68 9.43
C ALA A 157 8.29 12.41 8.28
N LYS A 158 8.96 12.63 7.15
CA LYS A 158 8.31 13.20 5.95
C LYS A 158 7.29 12.23 5.35
N LEU A 159 7.58 10.93 5.36
CA LEU A 159 6.65 9.90 4.88
C LEU A 159 5.45 9.72 5.81
N GLU A 160 5.65 9.89 7.11
CA GLU A 160 4.53 9.87 8.07
C GLU A 160 3.53 10.99 7.79
N VAL A 161 4.00 12.21 7.51
CA VAL A 161 3.12 13.33 7.13
C VAL A 161 2.40 13.06 5.81
N GLU A 162 3.12 12.56 4.79
CA GLU A 162 2.47 12.21 3.51
C GLU A 162 1.46 11.06 3.69
N ALA A 163 1.67 10.15 4.64
CA ALA A 163 0.73 9.06 4.92
C ALA A 163 -0.53 9.54 5.64
N GLU A 164 -0.42 10.55 6.51
CA GLU A 164 -1.58 11.22 7.13
C GLU A 164 -2.45 11.89 6.05
N GLU A 165 -1.84 12.52 5.04
CA GLU A 165 -2.59 13.09 3.90
C GLU A 165 -3.32 12.02 3.07
N ILE A 166 -2.81 10.77 3.03
CA ILE A 166 -3.49 9.64 2.38
C ILE A 166 -4.67 9.14 3.22
N GLU A 167 -4.54 9.16 4.54
CA GLU A 167 -5.65 8.81 5.45
C GLU A 167 -6.82 9.78 5.25
N ASP A 168 -6.56 11.08 5.24
CA ASP A 168 -7.58 12.10 4.94
C ASP A 168 -8.25 11.88 3.57
N GLN A 169 -7.46 11.54 2.53
CA GLN A 169 -8.00 11.23 1.20
C GLN A 169 -8.84 9.94 1.18
N ALA A 170 -8.48 8.96 1.99
CA ALA A 170 -9.22 7.70 2.09
C ALA A 170 -10.57 7.91 2.80
N ASP A 171 -10.59 8.72 3.85
CA ASP A 171 -11.83 9.10 4.55
C ASP A 171 -12.78 9.87 3.62
N GLU A 172 -12.27 10.83 2.84
CA GLU A 172 -13.07 11.55 1.83
C GLU A 172 -13.61 10.61 0.73
N LEU A 173 -12.83 9.60 0.35
CA LEU A 173 -13.23 8.60 -0.62
C LEU A 173 -14.26 7.61 -0.07
N GLU A 174 -14.22 7.28 1.22
CA GLU A 174 -15.24 6.48 1.91
C GLU A 174 -16.58 7.20 1.91
N ASP A 175 -16.61 8.48 2.30
CA ASP A 175 -17.83 9.30 2.23
C ASP A 175 -18.41 9.35 0.79
N LEU A 176 -17.53 9.47 -0.21
CA LEU A 176 -17.93 9.46 -1.61
C LEU A 176 -18.39 8.09 -2.11
N HIS A 177 -17.82 7.01 -1.57
CA HIS A 177 -18.24 5.63 -1.85
C HIS A 177 -19.67 5.39 -1.37
N ASP A 178 -19.97 5.85 -0.16
CA ASP A 178 -21.30 5.79 0.44
C ASP A 178 -22.32 6.57 -0.40
N ASP A 179 -22.01 7.83 -0.75
CA ASP A 179 -22.85 8.66 -1.61
C ASP A 179 -23.09 8.00 -2.99
N LEU A 180 -22.05 7.39 -3.58
CA LEU A 180 -22.16 6.68 -4.84
C LEU A 180 -23.08 5.45 -4.74
N CYS A 181 -22.96 4.67 -3.66
CA CYS A 181 -23.80 3.50 -3.43
C CYS A 181 -25.26 3.87 -3.16
N ASP A 182 -25.50 4.93 -2.40
CA ASP A 182 -26.84 5.42 -2.08
C ASP A 182 -27.57 5.97 -3.32
N GLU A 183 -26.86 6.69 -4.19
CA GLU A 183 -27.45 7.34 -5.37
C GLU A 183 -27.54 6.44 -6.60
N VAL A 184 -26.75 5.36 -6.69
CA VAL A 184 -26.79 4.40 -7.81
C VAL A 184 -27.50 3.10 -7.37
N PRO A 185 -28.80 2.91 -7.69
CA PRO A 185 -29.58 1.81 -7.15
C PRO A 185 -29.11 0.42 -7.57
N GLU A 186 -28.32 0.31 -8.63
CA GLU A 186 -27.70 -0.94 -9.04
C GLU A 186 -26.54 -1.35 -8.14
N LEU A 187 -25.79 -0.39 -7.58
CA LEU A 187 -24.72 -0.63 -6.61
C LEU A 187 -25.28 -0.93 -5.22
N ASP A 188 -26.33 -0.22 -4.80
CA ASP A 188 -27.05 -0.45 -3.53
C ASP A 188 -27.50 -1.91 -3.33
N LYS A 189 -27.72 -2.65 -4.42
CA LYS A 189 -28.14 -4.07 -4.41
C LYS A 189 -27.01 -5.06 -4.17
N LEU A 190 -25.75 -4.63 -4.26
CA LEU A 190 -24.57 -5.46 -4.11
C LEU A 190 -24.13 -5.39 -2.65
N ASP A 191 -24.57 -6.36 -1.83
CA ASP A 191 -24.29 -6.37 -0.38
C ASP A 191 -22.79 -6.35 -0.04
N TRP A 192 -21.93 -6.82 -0.95
CA TRP A 192 -20.47 -6.84 -0.79
C TRP A 192 -19.77 -5.55 -1.26
N PHE A 193 -20.51 -4.65 -1.92
CA PHE A 193 -19.98 -3.40 -2.45
C PHE A 193 -20.29 -2.19 -1.56
N ARG A 194 -20.91 -2.43 -0.40
CA ARG A 194 -21.15 -1.43 0.64
C ARG A 194 -20.08 -1.46 1.71
#